data_AF-I3ZJV7-F1
#
_entry.id   AF-I3ZJV7-F1
#
_cell.length_a   1.000
_cell.length_b   1.000
_cell.length_c   1.000
_cell.angle_alpha   90.00
_cell.angle_beta   90.00
_cell.angle_gamma   90.00
#
_symmetry.space_group_name_H-M   'P 1'
#
loop_
_entity.id
_entity.type
_entity.pdbx_description
1 polymer ?
#
loop_
_entity_poly.entity_id
_entity_poly.type
_entity_poly.pdbx_seq_one_letter_code
_entity_poly.pdbx_strand_id
1 'polypeptide(L)' 'MRSLTDMISESFIWSVGITRPGKGQERRAAWYISATLAIILLSIVAIFLFVLSRF' A
#
# COMPACT_ATOMS: atom_id res chain seq x y z
N MET A 1 16.76 -12.64 15.49
CA MET A 1 17.00 -11.19 15.35
C MET A 1 15.82 -10.61 14.60
N ARG A 2 14.99 -9.76 15.21
CA ARG A 2 13.89 -9.09 14.48
C ARG A 2 14.52 -8.21 13.41
N SER A 3 14.13 -8.39 12.16
CA SER A 3 14.67 -7.60 11.05
C SER A 3 14.20 -6.15 11.21
N LEU A 4 15.04 -5.17 10.83
CA LEU A 4 14.61 -3.77 10.68
C LEU A 4 13.33 -3.66 9.83
N THR A 5 13.16 -4.57 8.88
CA THR A 5 11.95 -4.71 8.05
C THR A 5 10.69 -5.00 8.88
N ASP A 6 10.78 -5.83 9.92
CA ASP A 6 9.62 -6.13 10.78
C ASP A 6 9.21 -4.89 11.58
N MET A 7 10.20 -4.14 12.09
CA MET A 7 9.94 -2.94 12.88
C MET A 7 9.31 -1.82 12.05
N ILE A 8 9.80 -1.61 10.82
CA ILE A 8 9.22 -0.64 9.88
C ILE A 8 7.82 -1.08 9.43
N SER A 9 7.63 -2.38 9.21
CA SER A 9 6.31 -2.91 8.83
C SER A 9 5.31 -2.75 9.96
N GLU A 10 5.72 -3.00 11.20
CA GLU A 10 4.85 -2.88 12.38
C GLU A 10 4.50 -1.42 12.67
N SER A 11 5.46 -0.49 12.57
CA SER A 11 5.18 0.95 12.72
C SER A 11 4.31 1.49 11.59
N PHE A 12 4.51 1.02 10.36
CA PHE A 12 3.65 1.34 9.23
C PHE A 12 2.22 0.84 9.46
N ILE A 13 2.06 -0.46 9.76
CA ILE A 13 0.75 -1.10 10.04
C ILE A 13 -0.02 -0.33 11.11
N TRP A 14 0.63 0.05 12.22
CA TRP A 14 0.00 0.82 13.29
C TRP A 14 -0.30 2.28 12.88
N SER A 15 0.60 2.93 12.15
CA SER A 15 0.44 4.32 11.70
C SER A 15 -0.73 4.49 10.73
N VAL A 16 -0.93 3.54 9.82
CA VAL A 16 -2.07 3.54 8.89
C VAL A 16 -3.33 2.86 9.44
N GLY A 17 -3.34 2.45 10.71
CA GLY A 17 -4.51 1.84 11.37
C GLY A 17 -4.91 0.47 10.81
N ILE A 18 -3.97 -0.25 10.19
CA ILE A 18 -4.26 -1.54 9.55
C ILE A 18 -4.14 -2.64 10.59
N THR A 19 -5.12 -3.55 10.62
CA THR A 19 -5.02 -4.76 11.45
C THR A 19 -4.01 -5.72 10.85
N ARG A 20 -3.07 -6.23 11.66
CA ARG A 20 -2.08 -7.21 11.21
C ARG A 20 -2.79 -8.44 10.59
N PRO A 21 -2.38 -8.91 9.40
CA PRO A 21 -2.96 -10.09 8.79
C PRO A 21 -2.80 -11.32 9.69
N GLY A 22 -3.83 -12.17 9.76
CA GLY A 22 -3.74 -13.45 10.45
C GLY A 22 -2.65 -14.35 9.86
N LYS A 23 -2.07 -15.24 10.67
CA LYS A 23 -1.04 -16.19 10.22
C LYS A 23 -1.50 -16.96 8.99
N GLY A 24 -0.68 -16.98 7.94
CA GLY A 24 -0.98 -17.63 6.65
C GLY A 24 -1.74 -16.76 5.64
N GLN A 25 -2.25 -15.58 6.03
CA GLN A 25 -2.91 -14.64 5.11
C GLN A 25 -1.98 -13.54 4.60
N GLU A 26 -0.72 -13.54 5.02
CA GLU A 26 0.27 -12.49 4.73
C GLU A 26 0.44 -12.25 3.22
N ARG A 27 0.50 -13.33 2.43
CA ARG A 27 0.64 -13.22 0.97
C ARG A 27 -0.59 -12.62 0.30
N ARG A 28 -1.80 -12.94 0.78
CA ARG A 28 -3.03 -12.33 0.27
C ARG A 28 -3.11 -10.85 0.64
N ALA A 29 -2.79 -10.52 1.89
CA ALA A 29 -2.74 -9.12 2.34
C ALA A 29 -1.73 -8.30 1.51
N ALA A 30 -0.54 -8.85 1.26
CA ALA A 30 0.45 -8.20 0.41
C ALA A 30 -0.07 -7.94 -1.02
N TRP A 31 -0.79 -8.88 -1.61
CA TRP A 31 -1.45 -8.69 -2.91
C TRP A 31 -2.49 -7.57 -2.89
N TYR A 32 -3.37 -7.54 -1.87
CA TYR A 32 -4.37 -6.47 -1.74
C TYR A 32 -3.73 -5.09 -1.57
N ILE A 33 -2.71 -4.98 -0.72
CA ILE A 33 -1.99 -3.72 -0.49
C ILE A 33 -1.31 -3.26 -1.78
N SER A 34 -0.61 -4.16 -2.46
CA SER A 34 0.11 -3.85 -3.69
C SER A 34 -0.84 -3.44 -4.82
N ALA A 35 -1.96 -4.15 -4.98
CA ALA A 35 -2.98 -3.81 -5.98
C ALA A 35 -3.63 -2.46 -5.69
N THR A 36 -3.97 -2.19 -4.43
CA THR A 36 -4.55 -0.91 -4.01
C THR A 36 -3.57 0.24 -4.29
N LEU A 37 -2.29 0.07 -3.93
CA LEU A 37 -1.25 1.05 -4.20
C LEU A 37 -1.10 1.32 -5.70
N ALA A 38 -1.07 0.27 -6.53
CA ALA A 38 -0.98 0.40 -7.98
C ALA A 38 -2.16 1.17 -8.56
N ILE A 39 -3.39 0.88 -8.12
CA ILE A 39 -4.60 1.59 -8.57
C ILE A 39 -4.55 3.06 -8.19
N ILE A 40 -4.13 3.38 -6.96
CA ILE A 40 -4.00 4.77 -6.50
C ILE A 40 -2.99 5.53 -7.35
N LEU A 41 -1.81 4.95 -7.58
CA LEU A 41 -0.77 5.57 -8.40
C LEU A 41 -1.24 5.80 -9.84
N LEU A 42 -1.87 4.80 -10.47
CA LEU A 42 -2.45 4.93 -11.81
C LEU A 42 -3.53 6.00 -11.86
N SER A 43 -4.38 6.09 -10.83
CA SER A 43 -5.45 7.08 -10.76
C SER A 43 -4.88 8.51 -10.65
N ILE A 44 -3.83 8.72 -9.85
CA ILE A 44 -3.14 10.01 -9.75
C ILE A 44 -2.55 10.41 -11.10
N VAL A 45 -1.86 9.50 -11.78
CA VAL A 45 -1.29 9.75 -13.11
C VAL A 45 -2.39 10.06 -14.13
N ALA A 46 -3.49 9.30 -14.13
CA ALA A 46 -4.62 9.53 -15.02
C ALA A 46 -5.26 10.90 -14.79
N ILE A 47 -5.47 11.30 -13.53
CA ILE A 47 -6.00 12.63 -13.18
C ILE A 47 -5.03 13.73 -13.63
N PHE A 48 -3.73 13.56 -13.39
CA PHE A 48 -2.71 14.52 -13.81
C PHE A 48 -2.72 14.74 -15.33
N LEU A 49 -2.70 13.66 -16.11
CA LEU A 49 -2.76 13.73 -17.57
C LEU A 49 -4.09 14.32 -18.06
N PHE A 50 -5.19 13.96 -17.42
CA PHE A 50 -6.50 14.54 -17.72
C PHE A 50 -6.51 16.05 -17.50
N VAL A 51 -6.02 16.53 -16.36
CA VAL A 51 -5.90 17.97 -16.07
C VAL A 51 -5.01 18.65 -17.10
N LEU A 52 -3.84 18.08 -17.42
CA LEU A 52 -2.92 18.64 -18.40
C LEU A 52 -3.52 18.71 -19.81
N SER A 53 -4.39 17.77 -20.19
CA SER A 53 -5.10 17.81 -21.47
C SER A 53 -6.18 18.90 -21.57
N ARG A 54 -6.55 19.53 -20.45
CA ARG A 54 -7.56 20.59 -20.36
C ARG A 54 -6.97 21.99 -20.28
N PHE A 55 -5.65 22.10 -20.14
CA PHE A 55 -4.89 23.33 -20.27
C PHE A 55 -4.35 23.47 -21.70
#